data_AF-A7RSJ9-F1
#
_entry.id   AF-A7RSJ9-F1
#
_cell.length_a   1.000
_cell.length_b   1.000
_cell.length_c   1.000
_cell.angle_alpha   90.00
_cell.angle_beta   90.00
_cell.angle_gamma   90.00
#
_symmetry.space_group_name_H-M   'P 1'
#
loop_
_entity.id
_entity.type
_entity.pdbx_description
1 polymer ?
#
loop_
_entity_poly.entity_id
_entity_poly.type
_entity_poly.pdbx_seq_one_letter_code
_entity_poly.pdbx_strand_id
1 'polypeptide(L)'
;MPQTVVAPCIRMIVTSSSKLKTGTLFIVPCTGGHLGREKDSSNLVRIPDLEVSKHHCRIQYDQERRQYFIQDLGSRNGSFLNDARLSQSKDTSELHVLTHGDTLSVGGTRLLLHIHPGMETCDECEPGQVQALDMTSANQVIQMANTSDARKKQLKLLKKAYGLDKDAFCEPGDVMNKKKYKDRADIRRVKVGSDAPNQPDAIPSSVHRPINADNKGRKLLEKMGWKTGEGLGKEKSGRVEPVCLSRSVTVVFNILQTARLQN
;
A
#
# COMPACT_ATOMS: atom_id res chain seq x y z
N MET A 1 -3.92 -25.85 -17.80
CA MET A 1 -4.39 -24.45 -17.73
C MET A 1 -3.32 -23.59 -18.36
N PRO A 2 -3.56 -22.85 -19.45
CA PRO A 2 -2.58 -21.88 -19.93
C PRO A 2 -2.42 -20.82 -18.83
N GLN A 3 -1.20 -20.67 -18.32
CA GLN A 3 -0.89 -19.60 -17.39
C GLN A 3 -1.16 -18.29 -18.12
N THR A 4 -2.14 -17.51 -17.66
CA THR A 4 -2.41 -16.18 -18.18
C THR A 4 -1.18 -15.33 -17.89
N VAL A 5 -0.34 -15.12 -18.91
CA VAL A 5 0.85 -14.27 -18.80
C VAL A 5 0.36 -12.84 -18.67
N VAL A 6 0.32 -12.33 -17.44
CA VAL A 6 -0.03 -10.93 -17.20
C VAL A 6 1.18 -10.08 -17.62
N ALA A 7 0.94 -9.11 -18.50
CA ALA A 7 1.99 -8.22 -18.97
C ALA A 7 2.55 -7.38 -17.82
N PRO A 8 3.88 -7.18 -17.74
CA PRO A 8 4.46 -6.33 -16.72
C PRO A 8 4.11 -4.86 -16.97
N CYS A 9 4.25 -4.06 -15.91
CA CYS A 9 4.14 -2.60 -15.99
C CYS A 9 5.17 -1.94 -15.07
N ILE A 10 5.58 -0.72 -15.43
CA ILE A 10 6.38 0.15 -14.56
C ILE A 10 5.43 1.09 -13.83
N ARG A 11 5.56 1.16 -12.51
CA ARG A 11 4.91 2.14 -11.65
C ARG A 11 5.95 3.20 -11.30
N MET A 12 5.81 4.38 -11.88
CA MET A 12 6.73 5.51 -11.69
C MET A 12 6.14 6.47 -10.66
N ILE A 13 6.81 6.65 -9.53
CA ILE A 13 6.33 7.51 -8.44
C ILE A 13 7.20 8.75 -8.35
N VAL A 14 6.57 9.93 -8.34
CA VAL A 14 7.27 11.20 -8.13
C VAL A 14 7.78 11.26 -6.70
N THR A 15 9.11 11.26 -6.52
CA THR A 15 9.76 11.38 -5.20
C THR A 15 10.11 12.83 -4.88
N SER A 16 10.49 13.62 -5.88
CA SER A 16 10.72 15.06 -5.73
C SER A 16 10.47 15.79 -7.04
N SER A 17 9.76 16.90 -7.02
CA SER A 17 9.56 17.76 -8.19
C SER A 17 9.14 19.16 -7.78
N SER A 18 9.48 20.17 -8.58
CA SER A 18 8.94 21.54 -8.43
C SER A 18 7.59 21.73 -9.14
N LYS A 19 7.23 20.84 -10.08
CA LYS A 19 6.06 20.99 -10.96
C LYS A 19 5.00 19.91 -10.78
N LEU A 20 5.38 18.75 -10.27
CA LEU A 20 4.48 17.64 -9.99
C LEU A 20 4.35 17.45 -8.47
N LYS A 21 3.17 17.02 -8.03
CA LYS A 21 2.96 16.67 -6.62
C LYS A 21 3.74 15.40 -6.28
N THR A 22 4.51 15.42 -5.21
CA THR A 22 5.14 14.21 -4.64
C THR A 22 4.10 13.11 -4.40
N GLY A 23 4.47 11.87 -4.71
CA GLY A 23 3.60 10.69 -4.64
C GLY A 23 2.59 10.59 -5.79
N THR A 24 2.68 11.42 -6.83
CA THR A 24 1.96 11.17 -8.09
C THR A 24 2.48 9.89 -8.72
N LEU A 25 1.57 9.02 -9.14
CA LEU A 25 1.88 7.74 -9.78
C LEU A 25 1.59 7.82 -11.28
N PHE A 26 2.54 7.37 -12.09
CA PHE A 26 2.35 7.08 -13.51
C PHE A 26 2.54 5.59 -13.77
N ILE A 27 1.78 5.02 -14.71
CA ILE A 27 1.87 3.61 -15.07
C ILE A 27 2.31 3.52 -16.53
N VAL A 28 3.43 2.83 -16.77
CA VAL A 28 3.93 2.53 -18.11
C VAL A 28 3.66 1.06 -18.42
N PRO A 29 2.74 0.77 -19.36
CA PRO A 29 2.42 -0.60 -19.75
C PRO A 29 3.56 -1.23 -20.58
N CYS A 30 3.43 -2.50 -20.93
CA CYS A 30 4.37 -3.22 -21.79
C CYS A 30 4.41 -2.71 -23.25
N THR A 31 3.51 -1.81 -23.67
CA THR A 31 3.65 -1.10 -24.96
C THR A 31 4.74 -0.02 -24.91
N GLY A 32 5.23 0.31 -23.70
CA GLY A 32 6.13 1.43 -23.49
C GLY A 32 5.40 2.78 -23.60
N GLY A 33 6.17 3.84 -23.78
CA GLY A 33 5.64 5.19 -23.93
C GLY A 33 6.74 6.25 -23.94
N HIS A 34 6.35 7.49 -24.26
CA HIS A 34 7.23 8.64 -24.19
C HIS A 34 7.02 9.43 -22.90
N LEU A 35 8.13 9.99 -22.41
CA LEU A 35 8.21 10.94 -21.30
C LEU A 35 8.55 12.31 -21.88
N GLY A 36 7.82 13.35 -21.49
CA GLY A 36 8.11 14.69 -21.99
C GLY A 36 7.26 15.80 -21.42
N ARG A 37 7.55 17.03 -21.85
CA ARG A 37 6.85 18.25 -21.38
C ARG A 37 5.56 18.54 -22.13
N GLU A 38 5.51 18.18 -23.42
CA GLU A 38 4.41 18.55 -24.30
C GLU A 38 3.15 17.74 -23.97
N LYS A 39 2.00 18.41 -24.07
CA LYS A 39 0.68 17.77 -23.89
C LYS A 39 0.26 17.17 -25.23
N ASP A 40 1.01 16.19 -25.70
CA ASP A 40 0.72 15.43 -26.91
C ASP A 40 0.26 14.01 -26.55
N SER A 41 -0.52 13.37 -27.43
CA SER A 41 -1.03 12.01 -27.24
C SER A 41 0.09 10.96 -27.24
N SER A 42 1.25 11.30 -27.81
CA SER A 42 2.44 10.46 -27.81
C SER A 42 3.14 10.36 -26.43
N ASN A 43 3.03 11.40 -25.60
CA ASN A 43 3.65 11.45 -24.28
C ASN A 43 2.72 10.81 -23.24
N LEU A 44 3.06 9.59 -22.85
CA LEU A 44 2.34 8.87 -21.79
C LEU A 44 2.55 9.53 -20.43
N VAL A 45 3.77 9.99 -20.14
CA VAL A 45 4.13 10.63 -18.88
C VAL A 45 4.48 12.08 -19.14
N ARG A 46 3.63 12.99 -18.63
CA ARG A 46 3.78 14.43 -18.83
C ARG A 46 4.43 15.09 -17.62
N ILE A 47 5.60 15.68 -17.83
CA ILE A 47 6.30 16.49 -16.83
C ILE A 47 6.32 17.95 -17.31
N PRO A 48 5.42 18.83 -16.81
CA PRO A 48 5.28 20.21 -17.28
C PRO A 48 6.39 21.14 -16.75
N ASP A 49 7.64 20.78 -16.98
CA ASP A 49 8.83 21.49 -16.51
C ASP A 49 9.67 21.95 -17.71
N LEU A 50 10.10 23.22 -17.72
CA LEU A 50 10.85 23.84 -18.82
C LEU A 50 12.20 23.16 -19.07
N GLU A 51 12.77 22.52 -18.05
CA GLU A 51 14.00 21.75 -18.15
C GLU A 51 13.81 20.39 -18.87
N VAL A 52 12.56 20.00 -19.08
CA VAL A 52 12.19 18.76 -19.78
C VAL A 52 11.89 19.07 -21.25
N SER A 53 12.57 18.37 -22.16
CA SER A 53 12.28 18.42 -23.60
C SER A 53 10.83 18.00 -23.93
N LYS A 54 10.35 18.42 -25.09
CA LYS A 54 9.00 18.09 -25.59
C LYS A 54 8.75 16.57 -25.60
N HIS A 55 9.68 15.84 -26.20
CA HIS A 55 9.86 14.39 -26.04
C HIS A 55 11.27 14.20 -25.47
N HIS A 56 11.37 13.73 -24.24
CA HIS A 56 12.61 13.68 -23.49
C HIS A 56 13.19 12.27 -23.50
N CYS A 57 12.39 11.29 -23.07
CA CYS A 57 12.79 9.90 -23.06
C CYS A 57 11.75 9.04 -23.77
N ARG A 58 12.20 7.88 -24.23
CA ARG A 58 11.36 6.79 -24.67
C ARG A 58 11.62 5.58 -23.80
N ILE A 59 10.55 4.96 -23.31
CA ILE A 59 10.59 3.67 -22.64
C ILE A 59 10.02 2.64 -23.60
N GLN A 60 10.72 1.53 -23.76
CA GLN A 60 10.31 0.39 -24.58
C GLN A 60 10.43 -0.89 -23.77
N TYR A 61 9.58 -1.87 -24.09
CA TYR A 61 9.65 -3.20 -23.49
C TYR A 61 10.09 -4.20 -24.55
N ASP A 62 11.12 -4.95 -24.25
CA ASP A 62 11.59 -6.07 -25.07
C ASP A 62 10.87 -7.34 -24.61
N GLN A 63 10.07 -7.94 -25.50
CA GLN A 63 9.30 -9.15 -25.20
C GLN A 63 10.18 -10.41 -25.10
N GLU A 64 11.29 -10.47 -25.84
CA GLU A 64 12.21 -11.60 -25.83
C GLU A 64 13.02 -11.60 -24.54
N ARG A 65 13.58 -10.43 -24.19
CA ARG A 65 14.38 -10.26 -22.96
C ARG A 65 13.53 -10.09 -21.71
N ARG A 66 12.22 -9.83 -21.87
CA ARG A 66 11.28 -9.52 -20.79
C ARG A 66 11.74 -8.36 -19.89
N GLN A 67 12.30 -7.33 -20.51
CA GLN A 67 12.94 -6.21 -19.82
C GLN A 67 12.50 -4.89 -20.41
N TYR A 68 12.46 -3.86 -19.56
CA TYR A 68 12.25 -2.49 -20.00
C TYR A 68 13.59 -1.83 -20.31
N PHE A 69 13.57 -0.97 -21.32
CA PHE A 69 14.68 -0.14 -21.71
C PHE A 69 14.26 1.32 -21.77
N ILE A 70 15.17 2.20 -21.42
CA ILE A 70 15.02 3.65 -21.57
C ILE A 70 16.06 4.19 -22.54
N GLN A 71 15.63 5.17 -23.32
CA GLN A 71 16.47 5.95 -24.22
C GLN A 71 16.18 7.44 -24.05
N ASP A 72 17.22 8.25 -23.84
CA ASP A 72 17.14 9.70 -23.94
C ASP A 72 17.14 10.11 -25.43
N LEU A 73 16.22 10.99 -25.83
CA LEU A 73 16.01 11.41 -27.21
C LEU A 73 16.77 12.68 -27.58
N GLY A 74 17.96 12.89 -27.01
CA GLY A 74 18.77 14.09 -27.25
C GLY A 74 18.27 15.28 -26.46
N SER A 75 17.98 15.07 -25.18
CA SER A 75 17.50 16.12 -24.31
C SER A 75 18.57 17.18 -24.05
N ARG A 76 18.12 18.42 -23.81
CA ARG A 76 19.04 19.55 -23.56
C ARG A 76 19.77 19.37 -22.23
N ASN A 77 19.04 19.03 -21.18
CA ASN A 77 19.58 18.94 -19.83
C ASN A 77 20.05 17.52 -19.47
N GLY A 78 19.77 16.53 -20.32
CA GLY A 78 20.08 15.13 -20.06
C GLY A 78 19.05 14.43 -19.17
N SER A 79 19.06 13.12 -19.27
CA SER A 79 18.40 12.20 -18.33
C SER A 79 19.43 11.49 -17.47
N PHE A 80 19.07 11.22 -16.22
CA PHE A 80 19.93 10.53 -15.27
C PHE A 80 19.22 9.30 -14.72
N LEU A 81 19.87 8.14 -14.80
CA LEU A 81 19.41 6.89 -14.19
C LEU A 81 20.37 6.54 -13.05
N ASN A 82 19.84 6.42 -11.83
CA ASN A 82 20.63 6.20 -10.61
C ASN A 82 21.78 7.22 -10.47
N ASP A 83 21.45 8.50 -10.68
CA ASP A 83 22.38 9.65 -10.71
C ASP A 83 23.46 9.62 -11.81
N ALA A 84 23.52 8.56 -12.63
CA ALA A 84 24.39 8.48 -13.80
C ALA A 84 23.69 9.04 -15.05
N ARG A 85 24.35 9.96 -15.75
CA ARG A 85 23.82 10.57 -16.98
C ARG A 85 23.84 9.59 -18.15
N LEU A 86 22.73 9.48 -18.89
CA LEU A 86 22.58 8.52 -19.99
C LEU A 86 23.35 8.88 -21.27
N SER A 87 23.47 10.17 -21.59
CA SER A 87 24.17 10.66 -22.78
C SER A 87 24.67 12.10 -22.62
N GLN A 88 25.48 12.56 -23.59
CA GLN A 88 25.87 13.96 -23.69
C GLN A 88 24.67 14.84 -24.07
N SER A 89 24.81 16.16 -23.89
CA SER A 89 23.71 17.10 -24.19
C SER A 89 23.38 17.07 -25.69
N LYS A 90 22.09 16.99 -26.01
CA LYS A 90 21.56 16.93 -27.39
C LYS A 90 21.91 15.67 -28.19
N ASP A 91 22.51 14.67 -27.55
CA ASP A 91 22.79 13.38 -28.19
C ASP A 91 21.83 12.30 -27.68
N THR A 92 21.29 11.52 -28.61
CA THR A 92 20.45 10.35 -28.28
C THR A 92 21.29 9.31 -27.55
N SER A 93 20.79 8.80 -26.42
CA SER A 93 21.51 7.76 -25.66
C SER A 93 21.39 6.39 -26.31
N GLU A 94 22.26 5.48 -25.89
CA GLU A 94 22.02 4.04 -26.06
C GLU A 94 20.84 3.58 -25.19
N LEU A 95 20.37 2.35 -25.46
CA LEU A 95 19.30 1.72 -24.68
C LEU A 95 19.86 1.24 -23.34
N HIS A 96 19.31 1.75 -22.24
CA HIS A 96 19.68 1.36 -20.89
C HIS A 96 18.58 0.50 -20.28
N VAL A 97 18.96 -0.63 -19.67
CA VAL A 97 18.01 -1.52 -18.99
C VAL A 97 17.44 -0.81 -17.76
N LEU A 98 16.13 -0.90 -17.57
CA LEU A 98 15.45 -0.49 -16.34
C LEU A 98 15.19 -1.71 -15.45
N THR A 99 15.47 -1.55 -14.18
CA THR A 99 15.28 -2.55 -13.13
C THR A 99 14.38 -2.03 -12.01
N HIS A 100 13.88 -2.95 -11.18
CA HIS A 100 13.04 -2.57 -10.05
C HIS A 100 13.86 -1.78 -9.02
N GLY A 101 13.36 -0.62 -8.60
CA GLY A 101 14.02 0.27 -7.63
C GLY A 101 14.88 1.36 -8.26
N ASP A 102 15.00 1.41 -9.59
CA ASP A 102 15.78 2.44 -10.26
C ASP A 102 15.18 3.83 -10.07
N THR A 103 16.05 4.83 -9.96
CA THR A 103 15.66 6.25 -9.86
C THR A 103 15.98 6.98 -11.15
N LEU A 104 14.95 7.51 -11.80
CA LEU A 104 15.05 8.31 -13.02
C LEU A 104 14.90 9.81 -12.67
N SER A 105 15.90 10.61 -13.00
CA SER A 105 15.87 12.07 -12.85
C SER A 105 15.84 12.76 -14.22
N VAL A 106 14.86 13.65 -14.41
CA VAL A 106 14.63 14.36 -15.67
C VAL A 106 14.23 15.81 -15.34
N GLY A 107 15.06 16.76 -15.77
CA GLY A 107 14.94 18.16 -15.34
C GLY A 107 14.96 18.28 -13.81
N GLY A 108 14.01 19.00 -13.23
CA GLY A 108 13.85 19.13 -11.78
C GLY A 108 13.01 18.03 -11.11
N THR A 109 12.74 16.91 -11.79
CA THR A 109 11.85 15.83 -11.30
C THR A 109 12.61 14.52 -11.12
N ARG A 110 12.45 13.89 -9.96
CA ARG A 110 12.92 12.54 -9.65
C ARG A 110 11.75 11.57 -9.55
N LEU A 111 11.92 10.41 -10.16
CA LEU A 111 10.92 9.35 -10.30
C LEU A 111 11.53 8.04 -9.81
N LEU A 112 10.90 7.39 -8.85
CA LEU A 112 11.25 6.03 -8.45
C LEU A 112 10.46 5.02 -9.30
N LEU A 113 11.15 4.03 -9.84
CA LEU A 113 10.60 3.04 -10.77
C LEU A 113 10.41 1.70 -10.06
N HIS A 114 9.17 1.25 -9.95
CA HIS A 114 8.86 -0.10 -9.51
C HIS A 114 8.36 -0.93 -10.68
N ILE A 115 9.10 -1.99 -11.02
CA ILE A 115 8.75 -2.93 -12.08
C ILE A 115 8.22 -4.19 -11.41
N HIS A 116 7.02 -4.62 -11.78
CA HIS A 116 6.41 -5.84 -11.26
C HIS A 116 5.94 -6.76 -12.38
N PRO A 117 6.12 -8.09 -12.22
CA PRO A 117 5.50 -9.05 -13.10
C PRO A 117 3.99 -9.09 -12.81
N GLY A 118 3.18 -8.66 -13.76
CA GLY A 118 1.73 -8.73 -13.67
C GLY A 118 1.09 -7.71 -12.71
N MET A 119 0.26 -8.19 -11.78
CA MET A 119 -0.57 -7.36 -10.89
C MET A 119 0.03 -7.13 -9.50
N GLU A 120 1.24 -7.62 -9.25
CA GLU A 120 1.92 -7.45 -7.97
C GLU A 120 2.35 -5.99 -7.75
N THR A 121 2.37 -5.57 -6.49
CA THR A 121 2.85 -4.24 -6.07
C THR A 121 3.63 -4.41 -4.77
N CYS A 122 4.77 -3.73 -4.63
CA CYS A 122 5.49 -3.65 -3.35
C CYS A 122 4.88 -2.60 -2.41
N ASP A 123 5.27 -2.61 -1.14
CA ASP A 123 4.79 -1.65 -0.14
C ASP A 123 5.10 -0.19 -0.54
N GLU A 124 6.22 0.03 -1.24
CA GLU A 124 6.64 1.34 -1.75
C GLU A 124 5.80 1.83 -2.95
N CYS A 125 5.00 0.96 -3.57
CA CYS A 125 4.09 1.31 -4.67
C CYS A 125 2.81 2.02 -4.21
N GLU A 126 2.58 2.13 -2.90
CA GLU A 126 1.42 2.82 -2.34
C GLU A 126 1.65 4.33 -2.30
N PRO A 127 0.95 5.14 -3.12
CA PRO A 127 1.15 6.59 -3.13
C PRO A 127 0.80 7.25 -1.78
N GLY A 128 -0.01 6.59 -0.94
CA GLY A 128 -0.32 7.04 0.41
C GLY A 128 0.89 7.05 1.35
N GLN A 129 1.79 6.07 1.24
CA GLN A 129 3.02 5.99 2.03
C GLN A 129 3.97 7.15 1.67
N VAL A 130 4.16 7.38 0.38
CA VAL A 130 5.06 8.45 -0.14
C VAL A 130 4.53 9.84 0.21
N GLN A 131 3.22 10.06 0.13
CA GLN A 131 2.60 11.34 0.52
C GLN A 131 2.66 11.57 2.04
N ALA A 132 2.55 10.52 2.86
CA ALA A 132 2.63 10.64 4.31
C ALA A 132 4.02 11.07 4.81
N LEU A 133 5.09 10.64 4.13
CA LEU A 133 6.47 11.06 4.43
C LEU A 133 6.69 12.56 4.20
N ASP A 134 6.13 13.11 3.11
CA ASP A 134 6.21 14.54 2.81
C ASP A 134 5.42 15.38 3.85
N MET A 135 4.29 14.84 4.33
CA MET A 135 3.49 15.47 5.40
C MET A 135 4.17 15.41 6.78
N THR A 136 5.05 14.44 7.04
CA THR A 136 5.76 14.36 8.33
C THR A 136 6.86 15.42 8.44
N SER A 137 7.51 15.77 7.33
CA SER A 137 8.47 16.89 7.27
C SER A 137 7.80 18.25 7.51
N ALA A 138 6.58 18.45 7.02
CA ALA A 138 5.79 19.65 7.32
C ALA A 138 5.23 19.68 8.75
N ASN A 139 5.04 18.51 9.38
CA ASN A 139 4.48 18.40 10.73
C ASN A 139 5.52 18.55 11.86
N GLN A 140 6.83 18.47 11.60
CA GLN A 140 7.82 18.84 12.62
C GLN A 140 7.76 20.33 13.00
N VAL A 141 7.25 21.20 12.12
CA VAL A 141 7.03 22.64 12.39
C VAL A 141 5.66 22.90 13.07
N ILE A 142 4.77 21.90 13.14
CA ILE A 142 3.47 21.99 13.84
C ILE A 142 3.51 21.22 15.16
N GLN A 143 4.69 21.13 15.77
CA GLN A 143 4.76 20.94 17.22
C GLN A 143 4.89 22.32 17.84
N MET A 144 3.78 22.81 18.41
CA MET A 144 3.59 24.04 19.22
C MET A 144 2.68 25.11 18.60
N ALA A 145 1.42 24.77 18.28
CA ALA A 145 0.31 25.73 18.42
C ALA A 145 -1.02 25.01 18.54
N ASN A 146 -1.52 24.88 19.77
CA ASN A 146 -2.91 24.53 20.03
C ASN A 146 -3.82 25.62 19.46
N THR A 147 -4.77 25.25 18.60
CA THR A 147 -6.10 25.85 18.69
C THR A 147 -7.12 24.82 18.26
N SER A 148 -7.87 24.28 19.22
CA SER A 148 -9.04 23.42 18.99
C SER A 148 -9.97 23.95 17.91
N ASP A 149 -10.00 25.26 17.73
CA ASP A 149 -10.84 25.95 16.74
C ASP A 149 -10.33 25.82 15.31
N ALA A 150 -9.02 25.72 15.08
CA ALA A 150 -8.47 25.44 13.75
C ALA A 150 -8.88 24.04 13.28
N ARG A 151 -8.77 23.05 14.17
CA ARG A 151 -9.23 21.67 13.93
C ARG A 151 -10.73 21.61 13.65
N LYS A 152 -11.57 22.30 14.45
CA LYS A 152 -13.03 22.36 14.24
C LYS A 152 -13.40 23.01 12.90
N LYS A 153 -12.74 24.10 12.51
CA LYS A 153 -12.95 24.76 11.22
C LYS A 153 -12.59 23.83 10.05
N GLN A 154 -11.45 23.16 10.12
CA GLN A 154 -11.01 22.22 9.09
C GLN A 154 -11.96 21.02 8.96
N LEU A 155 -12.44 20.48 10.09
CA LEU A 155 -13.44 19.40 10.10
C LEU A 155 -14.77 19.81 9.48
N LYS A 156 -15.22 21.06 9.72
CA LYS A 156 -16.45 21.61 9.12
C LYS A 156 -16.33 21.77 7.60
N LEU A 157 -15.16 22.20 7.12
CA LEU A 157 -14.86 22.29 5.69
C LEU A 157 -14.85 20.92 5.01
N LEU A 158 -14.24 19.92 5.66
CA LEU A 158 -14.26 18.53 5.20
C LEU A 158 -15.69 17.99 5.11
N LYS A 159 -16.50 18.14 6.15
CA LYS A 159 -17.91 17.70 6.12
C LYS A 159 -18.65 18.33 4.92
N LYS A 160 -18.45 19.63 4.70
CA LYS A 160 -19.01 20.37 3.57
C LYS A 160 -18.56 19.86 2.20
N ALA A 161 -17.27 19.55 2.04
CA ALA A 161 -16.72 19.04 0.78
C ALA A 161 -17.30 17.67 0.40
N TYR A 162 -17.65 16.85 1.40
CA TYR A 162 -18.19 15.51 1.21
C TYR A 162 -19.72 15.42 1.41
N GLY A 163 -20.41 16.56 1.57
CA GLY A 163 -21.88 16.60 1.71
C GLY A 163 -22.42 16.01 3.02
N LEU A 164 -21.56 15.84 4.03
CA LEU A 164 -21.85 15.28 5.35
C LEU A 164 -22.35 16.34 6.35
N ASP A 165 -22.79 17.48 5.82
CA ASP A 165 -23.18 18.69 6.54
C ASP A 165 -24.54 18.51 7.25
N LYS A 166 -25.38 17.65 6.68
CA LYS A 166 -26.77 17.39 7.11
C LYS A 166 -26.91 16.16 8.00
N ASP A 167 -25.85 15.37 8.14
CA ASP A 167 -25.83 14.28 9.11
C ASP A 167 -25.66 14.90 10.50
N ALA A 168 -26.79 15.09 11.17
CA ALA A 168 -26.88 15.63 12.52
C ALA A 168 -26.16 14.69 13.50
N PHE A 169 -24.87 14.93 13.70
CA PHE A 169 -24.21 14.52 14.92
C PHE A 169 -24.71 15.47 16.01
N CYS A 170 -25.43 14.95 17.00
CA CYS A 170 -25.74 15.72 18.21
C CYS A 170 -24.42 16.28 18.78
N GLU A 171 -24.35 17.59 18.98
CA GLU A 171 -23.25 18.19 19.74
C GLU A 171 -23.17 17.52 21.13
N PRO A 172 -21.97 17.22 21.66
CA PRO A 172 -21.83 16.57 22.97
C PRO A 172 -22.47 17.37 24.14
N GLY A 173 -22.78 18.65 23.92
CA GLY A 173 -23.36 19.55 24.92
C GLY A 173 -24.89 19.48 25.07
N ASP A 174 -25.64 19.12 24.02
CA ASP A 174 -27.12 19.16 24.08
C ASP A 174 -27.74 17.92 24.76
N VAL A 175 -26.92 16.90 25.04
CA VAL A 175 -27.34 15.71 25.81
C VAL A 175 -27.32 15.98 27.32
N MET A 176 -26.88 17.16 27.76
CA MET A 176 -26.78 17.51 29.18
C MET A 176 -28.05 18.15 29.78
N ASN A 177 -29.16 18.21 29.04
CA ASN A 177 -30.45 18.42 29.68
C ASN A 177 -30.94 17.10 30.32
N LYS A 178 -30.28 16.71 31.42
CA LYS A 178 -30.46 15.48 32.21
C LYS A 178 -31.90 15.20 32.67
N LYS A 179 -32.85 16.10 32.47
CA LYS A 179 -34.22 15.96 32.97
C LYS A 179 -35.15 15.09 32.11
N LYS A 180 -34.84 14.82 30.83
CA LYS A 180 -35.74 14.03 29.96
C LYS A 180 -35.13 12.78 29.34
N TYR A 181 -33.80 12.63 29.30
CA TYR A 181 -33.18 11.45 28.71
C TYR A 181 -33.08 10.31 29.73
N LYS A 182 -33.93 9.29 29.56
CA LYS A 182 -33.89 8.07 30.36
C LYS A 182 -33.07 7.04 29.59
N ASP A 183 -31.81 6.88 29.96
CA ASP A 183 -30.89 5.97 29.29
C ASP A 183 -31.28 4.50 29.55
N ARG A 184 -32.16 3.98 28.72
CA ARG A 184 -32.63 2.59 28.77
C ARG A 184 -31.55 1.60 28.34
N ALA A 185 -30.50 2.06 27.64
CA ALA A 185 -29.39 1.23 27.20
C ALA A 185 -28.43 0.98 28.37
N ASP A 186 -28.09 2.01 29.15
CA ASP A 186 -27.34 1.85 30.40
C ASP A 186 -28.13 1.07 31.44
N ILE A 187 -29.44 1.34 31.59
CA ILE A 187 -30.28 0.51 32.47
C ILE A 187 -30.27 -0.95 32.01
N ARG A 188 -30.22 -1.24 30.70
CA ARG A 188 -30.02 -2.60 30.19
C ARG A 188 -28.61 -3.10 30.45
N ARG A 189 -27.54 -2.32 30.25
CA ARG A 189 -26.18 -2.77 30.58
C ARG A 189 -26.00 -3.06 32.08
N VAL A 190 -26.76 -2.40 32.95
CA VAL A 190 -26.74 -2.67 34.40
C VAL A 190 -27.67 -3.84 34.76
N LYS A 191 -28.84 -3.95 34.10
CA LYS A 191 -29.88 -4.96 34.43
C LYS A 191 -29.72 -6.30 33.70
N VAL A 192 -29.16 -6.29 32.49
CA VAL A 192 -28.90 -7.47 31.64
C VAL A 192 -27.44 -7.57 31.19
N GLY A 193 -26.55 -6.71 31.72
CA GLY A 193 -25.14 -6.67 31.34
C GLY A 193 -24.45 -8.01 31.52
N SER A 194 -23.86 -8.47 30.43
CA SER A 194 -22.81 -9.47 30.44
C SER A 194 -21.59 -8.89 31.16
N ASP A 195 -21.21 -9.49 32.28
CA ASP A 195 -19.89 -9.31 32.87
C ASP A 195 -18.82 -9.63 31.81
N ALA A 196 -18.14 -8.60 31.35
CA ALA A 196 -16.86 -8.73 30.68
C ALA A 196 -15.99 -7.54 31.12
N PRO A 197 -15.43 -7.58 32.35
CA PRO A 197 -14.21 -6.82 32.58
C PRO A 197 -13.19 -7.34 31.56
N ASN A 198 -12.49 -6.43 30.87
CA ASN A 198 -11.30 -6.78 30.11
C ASN A 198 -10.31 -7.49 31.05
N GLN A 199 -10.34 -8.82 31.08
CA GLN A 199 -9.23 -9.62 31.59
C GLN A 199 -8.35 -9.98 30.39
N PRO A 200 -7.09 -9.52 30.34
CA PRO A 200 -6.12 -9.89 29.30
C PRO A 200 -5.62 -11.34 29.41
N ASP A 201 -6.29 -12.20 30.19
CA ASP A 201 -5.75 -13.50 30.60
C ASP A 201 -6.23 -14.67 29.73
N ALA A 202 -7.03 -14.41 28.69
CA ALA A 202 -7.39 -15.44 27.74
C ALA A 202 -6.19 -15.76 26.82
N ILE A 203 -5.48 -16.84 27.14
CA ILE A 203 -4.40 -17.41 26.31
C ILE A 203 -4.91 -17.55 24.86
N PRO A 204 -4.13 -17.14 23.84
CA PRO A 204 -4.54 -17.21 22.44
C PRO A 204 -4.89 -18.64 22.02
N SER A 205 -5.77 -18.78 21.01
CA SER A 205 -6.13 -20.08 20.47
C SER A 205 -4.89 -20.81 19.94
N SER A 206 -4.76 -22.09 20.25
CA SER A 206 -3.62 -22.92 19.85
C SER A 206 -4.13 -24.22 19.23
N VAL A 207 -3.43 -24.69 18.20
CA VAL A 207 -3.68 -25.99 17.57
C VAL A 207 -3.40 -27.17 18.50
N HIS A 208 -2.58 -26.94 19.54
CA HIS A 208 -2.13 -27.98 20.47
C HIS A 208 -2.87 -27.97 21.81
N ARG A 209 -3.76 -27.00 22.04
CA ARG A 209 -4.49 -26.86 23.31
C ARG A 209 -5.99 -26.88 23.05
N PRO A 210 -6.75 -27.80 23.68
CA PRO A 210 -8.19 -27.81 23.53
C PRO A 210 -8.82 -26.56 24.15
N ILE A 211 -9.99 -26.17 23.63
CA ILE A 211 -10.73 -25.01 24.13
C ILE A 211 -11.27 -25.32 25.55
N ASN A 212 -10.96 -24.45 26.51
CA ASN A 212 -11.38 -24.60 27.90
C ASN A 212 -12.92 -24.59 28.05
N ALA A 213 -13.42 -25.29 29.07
CA ALA A 213 -14.85 -25.43 29.35
C ALA A 213 -15.55 -24.08 29.59
N ASP A 214 -14.81 -23.08 30.06
CA ASP A 214 -15.35 -21.73 30.31
C ASP A 214 -15.64 -20.92 29.04
N ASN A 215 -15.14 -21.37 27.88
CA ASN A 215 -15.37 -20.70 26.62
C ASN A 215 -16.85 -20.79 26.21
N LYS A 216 -17.47 -19.64 25.92
CA LYS A 216 -18.87 -19.54 25.51
C LYS A 216 -19.18 -20.36 24.25
N GLY A 217 -18.26 -20.41 23.29
CA GLY A 217 -18.39 -21.20 22.07
C GLY A 217 -18.45 -22.70 22.36
N ARG A 218 -17.59 -23.21 23.26
CA ARG A 218 -17.63 -24.61 23.70
C ARG A 218 -18.95 -24.97 24.39
N LYS A 219 -19.41 -24.15 25.33
CA LYS A 219 -20.69 -24.36 26.03
C LYS A 219 -21.88 -24.36 25.06
N LEU A 220 -21.82 -23.56 23.99
CA LEU A 220 -22.84 -23.54 22.95
C LEU A 220 -22.83 -24.84 22.13
N LEU A 221 -21.66 -25.31 21.73
CA LEU A 221 -21.50 -26.56 20.99
C LEU A 221 -21.97 -27.77 21.81
N GLU A 222 -21.61 -27.83 23.08
CA GLU A 222 -22.08 -28.88 24.01
C GLU A 222 -23.61 -28.89 24.13
N LYS A 223 -24.25 -27.72 24.21
CA LYS A 223 -25.72 -27.61 24.18
C LYS A 223 -26.34 -28.09 22.87
N MET A 224 -25.62 -27.97 21.76
CA MET A 224 -26.05 -28.46 20.45
C MET A 224 -25.72 -29.94 20.23
N GLY A 225 -25.28 -30.65 21.28
CA GLY A 225 -25.04 -32.09 21.26
C GLY A 225 -23.63 -32.51 20.86
N TRP A 226 -22.70 -31.56 20.67
CA TRP A 226 -21.30 -31.87 20.40
C TRP A 226 -20.55 -32.27 21.68
N LYS A 227 -19.69 -33.29 21.61
CA LYS A 227 -18.86 -33.73 22.74
C LYS A 227 -17.37 -33.59 22.40
N THR A 228 -16.53 -33.41 23.42
CA THR A 228 -15.08 -33.31 23.22
C THR A 228 -14.55 -34.59 22.54
N GLY A 229 -13.83 -34.42 21.43
CA GLY A 229 -13.30 -35.53 20.62
C GLY A 229 -14.21 -36.03 19.50
N GLU A 230 -15.43 -35.49 19.37
CA GLU A 230 -16.34 -35.82 18.26
C GLU A 230 -16.27 -34.78 17.13
N GLY A 231 -16.55 -35.21 15.90
CA GLY A 231 -16.68 -34.32 14.76
C GLY A 231 -17.91 -33.41 14.86
N LEU A 232 -17.80 -32.17 14.37
CA LEU A 232 -18.94 -31.26 14.30
C LEU A 232 -19.95 -31.69 13.22
N GLY A 233 -21.25 -31.52 13.49
CA GLY A 233 -22.33 -31.78 12.53
C GLY A 233 -23.33 -32.86 12.98
N LYS A 234 -24.49 -32.92 12.32
CA LYS A 234 -25.62 -33.81 12.68
C LYS A 234 -25.25 -35.30 12.68
N GLU A 235 -24.33 -35.69 11.80
CA GLU A 235 -23.83 -37.07 11.67
C GLU A 235 -22.42 -37.26 12.27
N LYS A 236 -21.91 -36.27 13.03
CA LYS A 236 -20.54 -36.27 13.59
C LYS A 236 -19.43 -36.42 12.55
N SER A 237 -19.70 -36.06 11.29
CA SER A 237 -18.79 -36.20 10.15
C SER A 237 -17.72 -35.09 10.04
N GLY A 238 -17.77 -34.08 10.92
CA GLY A 238 -16.76 -33.04 10.96
C GLY A 238 -15.36 -33.57 11.30
N ARG A 239 -14.34 -32.85 10.85
CA ARG A 239 -12.94 -33.21 11.15
C ARG A 239 -12.70 -33.19 12.67
N VAL A 240 -12.19 -34.29 13.19
CA VAL A 240 -11.80 -34.45 14.60
C VAL A 240 -10.38 -33.93 14.83
N GLU A 241 -9.49 -34.19 13.87
CA GLU A 241 -8.10 -33.79 13.97
C GLU A 241 -7.86 -32.37 13.47
N PRO A 242 -7.00 -31.58 14.16
CA PRO A 242 -6.63 -30.24 13.72
C PRO A 242 -5.94 -30.28 12.35
N VAL A 243 -6.21 -29.27 11.52
CA VAL A 243 -5.56 -29.13 10.23
C VAL A 243 -4.06 -28.85 10.44
N CYS A 244 -3.21 -29.79 10.05
CA CYS A 244 -1.76 -29.62 10.11
C CYS A 244 -1.32 -28.57 9.09
N LEU A 245 -0.58 -27.56 9.54
CA LEU A 245 0.05 -26.57 8.67
C LEU A 245 1.38 -27.15 8.17
N SER A 246 1.45 -27.58 6.91
CA SER A 246 2.73 -27.85 6.28
C SER A 246 3.41 -26.52 5.95
N ARG A 247 4.45 -26.17 6.72
CA ARG A 247 5.33 -25.05 6.41
C ARG A 247 6.25 -25.47 5.26
N SER A 248 5.81 -25.26 4.02
CA SER A 248 6.68 -25.35 2.84
C SER A 248 7.54 -24.09 2.76
N VAL A 249 8.52 -23.96 3.66
CA VAL A 249 9.53 -22.90 3.54
C VAL A 249 10.68 -23.47 2.72
N THR A 250 10.58 -23.39 1.40
CA THR A 250 11.74 -23.60 0.51
C THR A 250 12.62 -22.37 0.64
N VAL A 251 13.52 -22.36 1.63
CA VAL A 251 14.61 -21.38 1.66
C VAL A 251 15.64 -21.86 0.63
N VAL A 252 15.65 -21.26 -0.55
CA VAL A 252 16.74 -21.45 -1.51
C VAL A 252 17.92 -20.64 -0.99
N PHE A 253 18.75 -21.25 -0.13
CA PHE A 253 20.05 -20.71 0.24
C PHE A 253 21.04 -21.02 -0.88
N ASN A 254 21.60 -19.95 -1.46
CA ASN A 254 22.71 -19.97 -2.40
C ASN A 254 23.88 -20.83 -1.89
N ILE A 255 24.36 -21.77 -2.72
CA ILE A 255 25.70 -22.34 -2.61
C ILE A 255 26.57 -21.64 -3.66
N LEU A 256 27.24 -20.56 -3.25
CA LEU A 256 28.45 -20.05 -3.91
C LEU A 256 29.61 -20.28 -2.95
N GLN A 257 30.20 -21.47 -2.98
CA GLN A 257 31.54 -21.69 -2.44
C GLN A 257 32.11 -23.01 -2.96
N THR A 258 32.94 -22.94 -3.99
CA THR A 258 34.19 -23.72 -4.13
C THR A 258 34.94 -23.26 -5.38
N ALA A 259 35.80 -22.25 -5.21
CA ALA A 259 36.93 -22.03 -6.10
C ALA A 259 38.14 -21.64 -5.24
N ARG A 260 38.77 -22.64 -4.64
CA ARG A 260 40.16 -22.56 -4.18
C ARG A 260 40.70 -23.95 -3.88
N LEU A 261 41.90 -24.20 -4.42
CA LEU A 261 42.87 -25.26 -4.14
C LEU A 261 42.89 -26.44 -5.13
N GLN A 262 43.88 -26.38 -6.03
CA GLN A 262 44.86 -27.40 -6.45
C GLN A 262 45.51 -26.83 -7.73
N ASN A 263 46.78 -26.35 -7.73
CA ASN A 263 48.02 -27.12 -7.73
C ASN A 263 47.91 -28.49 -8.39
#